data_AF-A0A7H5A4L9-F1
#
_entry.id   AF-A0A7H5A4L9-F1
#
_cell.length_a   1.000
_cell.length_b   1.000
_cell.length_c   1.000
_cell.angle_alpha   90.00
_cell.angle_beta   90.00
_cell.angle_gamma   90.00
#
_symmetry.space_group_name_H-M   'P 1'
#
loop_
_entity.id
_entity.type
_entity.pdbx_description
1 polymer ?
#
loop_
_entity_poly.entity_id
_entity_poly.type
_entity_poly.pdbx_seq_one_letter_code
_entity_poly.pdbx_strand_id
1 'polypeptide(L)'
;MNEGLTDSVKQALEQRLKNPLWGFILLAWMWFNWPNLAMLFMSDAPVKFRIDYILSQEYFYLHYMIAPILSGSILAIISPYAQWLLSQAHKWADDRYSANTFKIKERDFQEAIDLSTLKVKADRAEDLAKAKSDADIQEQIERGRREELKTKELESIKNALSDELENLKTSVSLQQAEIDSLSKDKARIQDLIVESLFIMENIFSISDSSSIQKIKKEVEKLYSASEIEISSILNAINAKRELTPQQTMIFFDKLDEKLKKDRLKAGVTSSLDNE
;
A
#
# COMPACT_ATOMS: atom_id res chain seq x y z
N MET A 1 -96.65 -15.97 -37.26
CA MET A 1 -96.20 -15.99 -38.67
C MET A 1 -95.32 -14.79 -39.07
N ASN A 2 -95.05 -13.81 -38.20
CA ASN A 2 -94.24 -12.63 -38.57
C ASN A 2 -92.71 -12.80 -38.38
N GLU A 3 -92.29 -13.71 -37.50
CA GLU A 3 -90.87 -13.87 -37.13
C GLU A 3 -90.00 -14.47 -38.25
N GLY A 4 -90.54 -15.43 -39.03
CA GLY A 4 -89.79 -16.03 -40.15
C GLY A 4 -89.54 -15.09 -41.33
N LEU A 5 -90.38 -14.07 -41.52
CA LEU A 5 -90.25 -13.10 -42.60
C LEU A 5 -89.20 -12.03 -42.27
N THR A 6 -89.17 -11.57 -41.02
CA THR A 6 -88.17 -10.57 -40.57
C THR A 6 -86.75 -11.15 -40.59
N ASP A 7 -86.58 -12.41 -40.19
CA ASP A 7 -85.28 -13.06 -40.20
C ASP A 7 -84.77 -13.33 -41.62
N SER A 8 -85.65 -13.73 -42.53
CA SER A 8 -85.30 -13.92 -43.95
C SER A 8 -84.87 -12.63 -44.64
N VAL A 9 -85.55 -11.51 -44.35
CA VAL A 9 -85.19 -10.18 -44.88
C VAL A 9 -83.87 -9.70 -44.29
N LYS A 10 -83.69 -9.88 -42.97
CA LYS A 10 -82.44 -9.52 -42.28
C LYS A 10 -81.24 -10.28 -42.83
N GLN A 11 -81.39 -11.59 -43.05
CA GLN A 11 -80.34 -12.44 -43.59
C GLN A 11 -79.99 -12.08 -45.05
N ALA A 12 -80.99 -11.77 -45.87
CA ALA A 12 -80.77 -11.30 -47.25
C ALA A 12 -80.06 -9.94 -47.30
N LEU A 13 -80.40 -9.03 -46.38
CA LEU A 13 -79.71 -7.74 -46.24
C LEU A 13 -78.26 -7.94 -45.76
N GLU A 14 -78.03 -8.81 -44.78
CA GLU A 14 -76.69 -9.09 -44.27
C GLU A 14 -75.77 -9.71 -45.33
N GLN A 15 -76.27 -10.64 -46.13
CA GLN A 15 -75.53 -11.23 -47.25
C GLN A 15 -75.17 -10.20 -48.32
N ARG A 16 -76.05 -9.23 -48.59
CA ARG A 16 -75.79 -8.16 -49.56
C ARG A 16 -74.85 -7.10 -49.00
N LEU A 17 -74.98 -6.71 -47.74
CA LEU A 17 -74.07 -5.76 -47.08
C LEU A 17 -72.66 -6.32 -46.92
N LYS A 18 -72.49 -7.65 -46.82
CA LYS A 18 -71.18 -8.31 -46.86
C LYS A 18 -70.49 -8.21 -48.23
N ASN A 19 -71.24 -7.96 -49.30
CA ASN A 19 -70.65 -7.69 -50.60
C ASN A 19 -70.34 -6.18 -50.73
N PRO A 20 -69.05 -5.79 -50.88
CA PRO A 20 -68.65 -4.38 -50.96
C PRO A 20 -69.43 -3.60 -52.02
N LEU A 21 -69.72 -4.23 -53.16
CA LEU A 21 -70.42 -3.60 -54.27
C LEU A 21 -71.83 -3.13 -53.86
N TRP A 22 -72.59 -4.02 -53.21
CA TRP A 22 -73.93 -3.69 -52.71
C TRP A 22 -73.89 -2.71 -51.55
N GLY A 23 -72.89 -2.80 -50.67
CA GLY A 23 -72.68 -1.81 -49.61
C GLY A 23 -72.51 -0.39 -50.16
N PHE A 24 -71.62 -0.21 -51.15
CA PHE A 24 -71.38 1.10 -51.77
C PHE A 24 -72.57 1.58 -52.61
N ILE A 25 -73.28 0.69 -53.30
CA ILE A 25 -74.52 1.04 -54.01
C ILE A 25 -75.61 1.50 -53.04
N LEU A 26 -75.79 0.81 -51.90
CA LEU A 26 -76.78 1.21 -50.90
C LEU A 26 -76.42 2.56 -50.25
N LEU A 27 -75.14 2.79 -49.95
CA LEU A 27 -74.65 4.07 -49.44
C LEU A 27 -74.83 5.21 -50.46
N ALA A 28 -74.46 4.97 -51.72
CA ALA A 28 -74.69 5.93 -52.79
C ALA A 28 -76.18 6.19 -53.00
N TRP A 29 -77.02 5.15 -52.98
CA TRP A 29 -78.46 5.30 -53.12
C TRP A 29 -79.05 6.15 -51.99
N MET A 30 -78.68 5.86 -50.74
CA MET A 30 -79.10 6.65 -49.59
C MET A 30 -78.62 8.09 -49.68
N TRP A 31 -77.40 8.33 -50.15
CA TRP A 31 -76.84 9.67 -50.36
C TRP A 31 -77.64 10.47 -51.40
N PHE A 32 -77.86 9.90 -52.59
CA PHE A 32 -78.60 10.57 -53.66
C PHE A 32 -80.09 10.72 -53.35
N ASN A 33 -80.71 9.73 -52.69
CA ASN A 33 -82.13 9.75 -52.33
C ASN A 33 -82.41 10.46 -51.00
N TRP A 34 -81.39 11.00 -50.33
CA TRP A 34 -81.53 11.65 -49.04
C TRP A 34 -82.62 12.74 -49.01
N PRO A 35 -82.72 13.65 -50.02
CA PRO A 35 -83.77 14.67 -50.03
C PRO A 35 -85.18 14.08 -50.14
N ASN A 36 -85.35 13.00 -50.90
CA ASN A 36 -86.62 12.31 -51.07
C ASN A 36 -87.01 11.53 -49.80
N LEU A 37 -86.03 10.94 -49.12
CA LEU A 37 -86.21 10.28 -47.82
C LEU A 37 -86.61 11.31 -46.75
N ALA A 38 -85.94 12.46 -46.72
CA ALA A 38 -86.27 13.56 -45.83
C ALA A 38 -87.69 14.11 -46.11
N MET A 39 -88.06 14.33 -47.38
CA MET A 39 -89.40 14.77 -47.74
C MET A 39 -90.48 13.76 -47.35
N LEU A 40 -90.19 12.46 -47.48
CA LEU A 40 -91.14 11.39 -47.14
C LEU A 40 -91.35 11.28 -45.62
N PHE A 41 -90.28 11.31 -44.82
CA PHE A 41 -90.35 11.03 -43.38
C PHE A 41 -90.41 12.28 -42.49
N MET A 42 -89.88 13.42 -42.92
CA MET A 42 -89.73 14.63 -42.09
C MET A 42 -90.63 15.80 -42.49
N SER A 43 -91.32 15.73 -43.65
CA SER A 43 -92.30 16.77 -44.02
C SER A 43 -93.58 16.63 -43.19
N ASP A 44 -94.33 17.72 -43.00
CA ASP A 44 -95.70 17.73 -42.44
C ASP A 44 -96.79 17.69 -43.53
N ALA A 45 -96.41 17.67 -44.82
CA ALA A 45 -97.36 17.69 -45.93
C ALA A 45 -98.26 16.43 -45.97
N PRO A 46 -99.47 16.49 -46.56
CA PRO A 46 -100.28 15.28 -46.77
C PRO A 46 -99.51 14.22 -47.57
N VAL A 47 -99.69 12.94 -47.23
CA VAL A 47 -98.94 11.82 -47.84
C VAL A 47 -99.00 11.86 -49.38
N LYS A 48 -100.16 12.17 -49.94
CA LYS A 48 -100.36 12.28 -51.40
C LYS A 48 -99.44 13.35 -52.02
N PHE A 49 -99.32 14.51 -51.37
CA PHE A 49 -98.47 15.60 -51.86
C PHE A 49 -96.98 15.25 -51.83
N ARG A 50 -96.53 14.47 -50.84
CA ARG A 50 -95.13 14.00 -50.77
C ARG A 50 -94.81 13.05 -51.93
N ILE A 51 -95.71 12.11 -52.22
CA ILE A 51 -95.52 11.14 -53.31
C ILE A 51 -95.56 11.85 -54.66
N ASP A 52 -96.52 12.75 -54.88
CA ASP A 52 -96.63 13.53 -56.12
C ASP A 52 -95.40 14.42 -56.32
N TYR A 53 -94.86 15.02 -55.25
CA TYR A 53 -93.62 15.80 -55.31
C TYR A 53 -92.41 14.95 -55.71
N ILE A 54 -92.25 13.75 -55.15
CA ILE A 54 -91.12 12.86 -55.47
C ILE A 54 -91.22 12.36 -56.92
N LEU A 55 -92.42 11.99 -57.38
CA LEU A 55 -92.64 11.46 -58.74
C LEU A 55 -92.62 12.52 -59.84
N SER A 56 -92.86 13.79 -59.51
CA SER A 56 -92.84 14.90 -60.47
C SER A 56 -91.46 15.50 -60.71
N GLN A 57 -90.41 15.00 -60.03
CA GLN A 57 -89.04 15.45 -60.25
C GLN A 57 -88.54 15.08 -61.66
N GLU A 58 -87.95 16.05 -62.34
CA GLU A 58 -87.33 15.82 -63.65
C GLU A 58 -86.23 14.76 -63.52
N TYR A 59 -86.20 13.82 -64.46
CA TYR A 59 -85.22 12.73 -64.52
C TYR A 59 -85.16 11.84 -63.26
N PHE A 60 -86.27 11.70 -62.53
CA PHE A 60 -86.36 10.92 -61.29
C PHE A 60 -85.65 9.57 -61.35
N TYR A 61 -85.99 8.72 -62.33
CA TYR A 61 -85.40 7.39 -62.46
C TYR A 61 -83.89 7.41 -62.76
N LEU A 62 -83.42 8.39 -63.54
CA LEU A 62 -82.02 8.47 -63.92
C LEU A 62 -81.16 8.95 -62.75
N HIS A 63 -81.60 9.99 -62.04
CA HIS A 63 -80.84 10.58 -60.94
C HIS A 63 -80.91 9.75 -59.65
N TYR A 64 -82.08 9.18 -59.33
CA TYR A 64 -82.31 8.53 -58.04
C TYR A 64 -82.23 6.99 -58.08
N MET A 65 -82.31 6.37 -59.25
CA MET A 65 -82.11 4.91 -59.39
C MET A 65 -80.83 4.54 -60.13
N ILE A 66 -80.56 5.15 -61.29
CA ILE A 66 -79.41 4.74 -62.13
C ILE A 66 -78.09 5.35 -61.63
N ALA A 67 -78.05 6.66 -61.36
CA ALA A 67 -76.83 7.35 -60.92
C ALA A 67 -76.22 6.76 -59.63
N PRO A 68 -77.00 6.32 -58.63
CA PRO A 68 -76.43 5.72 -57.43
C PRO A 68 -75.86 4.32 -57.67
N ILE A 69 -76.43 3.55 -58.60
CA ILE A 69 -75.88 2.24 -59.00
C ILE A 69 -74.53 2.43 -59.69
N LEU A 70 -74.43 3.38 -60.62
CA LEU A 70 -73.17 3.69 -61.31
C LEU A 70 -72.11 4.24 -60.34
N SER A 71 -72.48 5.23 -59.52
CA SER A 71 -71.57 5.84 -58.54
C SER A 71 -71.11 4.83 -57.49
N GLY A 72 -72.02 4.02 -56.94
CA GLY A 72 -71.71 2.96 -55.99
C GLY A 72 -70.82 1.87 -56.59
N SER A 73 -71.04 1.50 -57.85
CA SER A 73 -70.18 0.53 -58.57
C SER A 73 -68.77 1.09 -58.81
N ILE A 74 -68.65 2.35 -59.22
CA ILE A 74 -67.36 3.03 -59.40
C ILE A 74 -66.62 3.10 -58.06
N LEU A 75 -67.31 3.48 -56.97
CA LEU A 75 -66.72 3.56 -55.64
C LEU A 75 -66.27 2.19 -55.12
N ALA A 76 -67.03 1.14 -55.39
CA ALA A 76 -66.66 -0.23 -55.05
C ALA A 76 -65.38 -0.69 -55.77
N ILE A 77 -65.17 -0.26 -57.02
CA ILE A 77 -63.95 -0.54 -57.78
C ILE A 77 -62.78 0.27 -57.24
N ILE A 78 -62.98 1.54 -56.90
CA ILE A 78 -61.90 2.44 -56.44
C ILE A 78 -61.44 2.10 -55.02
N SER A 79 -62.35 1.69 -54.14
CA SER A 79 -62.10 1.39 -52.73
C SER A 79 -60.86 0.49 -52.47
N PRO A 80 -60.71 -0.70 -53.09
CA PRO A 80 -59.53 -1.54 -52.87
C PRO A 80 -58.22 -0.87 -53.30
N TYR A 81 -58.22 -0.03 -54.33
CA TYR A 81 -57.02 0.71 -54.76
C TYR A 81 -56.66 1.82 -53.78
N ALA A 82 -57.66 2.51 -53.21
CA ALA A 82 -57.44 3.51 -52.17
C ALA A 82 -56.86 2.87 -50.90
N GLN A 83 -57.39 1.71 -50.50
CA GLN A 83 -56.86 0.93 -49.36
C GLN A 83 -55.44 0.43 -49.63
N TRP A 84 -55.14 -0.04 -50.84
CA TRP A 84 -53.80 -0.45 -51.23
C TRP A 84 -52.80 0.71 -51.18
N LEU A 85 -53.16 1.88 -51.71
CA LEU A 85 -52.30 3.07 -51.68
C LEU A 85 -52.01 3.52 -50.25
N LEU A 86 -53.02 3.50 -49.38
CA LEU A 86 -52.85 3.80 -47.96
C LEU A 86 -51.94 2.79 -47.26
N SER A 87 -52.07 1.49 -47.56
CA SER A 87 -51.18 0.46 -47.03
C SER A 87 -49.72 0.66 -47.46
N GLN A 88 -49.49 1.04 -48.73
CA GLN A 88 -48.13 1.32 -49.22
C GLN A 88 -47.52 2.55 -48.54
N ALA A 89 -48.32 3.60 -48.30
CA ALA A 89 -47.87 4.76 -47.55
C ALA A 89 -47.48 4.41 -46.10
N HIS A 90 -48.25 3.54 -45.43
CA HIS A 90 -47.93 3.08 -44.08
C HIS A 90 -46.65 2.25 -44.04
N LYS A 91 -46.49 1.30 -44.97
CA LYS A 91 -45.24 0.50 -45.07
C LYS A 91 -44.01 1.38 -45.28
N TRP A 92 -44.10 2.38 -46.17
CA TRP A 92 -42.99 3.30 -46.40
C TRP A 92 -42.61 4.10 -45.14
N ALA A 93 -43.61 4.54 -44.36
CA ALA A 93 -43.38 5.24 -43.11
C ALA A 93 -42.72 4.32 -42.06
N ASP A 94 -43.21 3.08 -41.91
CA ASP A 94 -42.67 2.09 -40.97
C ASP A 94 -41.26 1.65 -41.34
N ASP A 95 -40.96 1.44 -42.62
CA ASP A 95 -39.60 1.09 -43.08
C ASP A 95 -38.60 2.21 -42.78
N ARG A 96 -39.02 3.47 -42.93
CA ARG A 96 -38.16 4.62 -42.62
C ARG A 96 -37.97 4.81 -41.11
N TYR A 97 -39.02 4.56 -40.33
CA TYR A 97 -38.95 4.60 -38.86
C TYR A 97 -38.06 3.47 -38.31
N SER A 98 -38.24 2.24 -38.80
CA SER A 98 -37.44 1.08 -38.40
C SER A 98 -35.96 1.24 -38.76
N ALA A 99 -35.64 1.75 -39.95
CA ALA A 99 -34.25 2.03 -40.33
C ALA A 99 -33.61 3.10 -39.43
N ASN A 100 -34.35 4.14 -39.04
CA ASN A 100 -33.85 5.17 -38.13
C ASN A 100 -33.64 4.63 -36.71
N THR A 101 -34.58 3.83 -36.20
CA THR A 101 -34.44 3.21 -34.87
C THR A 101 -33.30 2.20 -34.82
N PHE A 102 -33.04 1.46 -35.90
CA PHE A 102 -31.87 0.58 -36.00
C PHE A 102 -30.56 1.37 -35.90
N LYS A 103 -30.43 2.47 -36.65
CA LYS A 103 -29.24 3.34 -36.58
C LYS A 103 -29.03 3.96 -35.21
N ILE A 104 -30.11 4.36 -34.53
CA ILE A 104 -30.03 4.87 -33.15
C ILE A 104 -29.48 3.78 -32.23
N LYS A 105 -30.05 2.57 -32.27
CA LYS A 105 -29.58 1.45 -31.45
C LYS A 105 -28.13 1.07 -31.74
N GLU A 106 -27.73 1.05 -33.01
CA GLU A 106 -26.35 0.79 -33.42
C GLU A 106 -25.38 1.80 -32.80
N ARG A 107 -25.72 3.09 -32.86
CA ARG A 107 -24.94 4.15 -32.21
C ARG A 107 -24.88 3.96 -30.70
N ASP A 108 -25.99 3.65 -30.05
CA ASP A 108 -26.04 3.46 -28.59
C ASP A 108 -25.15 2.28 -28.16
N PHE A 109 -25.13 1.18 -28.92
CA PHE A 109 -24.22 0.06 -28.67
C PHE A 109 -22.76 0.45 -28.89
N GLN A 110 -22.45 1.22 -29.93
CA GLN A 110 -21.09 1.69 -30.19
C GLN A 110 -20.59 2.61 -29.08
N GLU A 111 -21.43 3.57 -28.64
CA GLU A 111 -21.13 4.46 -27.51
C GLU A 111 -20.89 3.66 -26.21
N ALA A 112 -21.67 2.59 -25.97
CA ALA A 112 -21.46 1.72 -24.81
C ALA A 112 -20.13 0.95 -24.87
N ILE A 113 -19.73 0.45 -26.05
CA ILE A 113 -18.43 -0.22 -26.26
C ILE A 113 -17.29 0.77 -26.04
N ASP A 114 -17.40 1.98 -26.58
CA ASP A 114 -16.39 3.02 -26.46
C ASP A 114 -16.24 3.47 -25.00
N LEU A 115 -17.36 3.64 -24.29
CA LEU A 115 -17.36 3.97 -22.86
C LEU A 115 -16.73 2.85 -22.02
N SER A 116 -17.07 1.59 -22.30
CA SER A 116 -16.47 0.43 -21.63
C SER A 116 -14.95 0.37 -21.86
N THR A 117 -14.52 0.60 -23.10
CA THR A 117 -13.10 0.62 -23.47
C THR A 117 -12.36 1.76 -22.78
N LEU A 118 -12.97 2.95 -22.72
CA LEU A 118 -12.41 4.11 -22.03
C LEU A 118 -12.29 3.85 -20.53
N LYS A 119 -13.30 3.22 -19.93
CA LYS A 119 -13.28 2.82 -18.51
C LYS A 119 -12.18 1.83 -18.22
N VAL A 120 -12.03 0.76 -19.02
CA VAL A 120 -10.93 -0.21 -18.85
C VAL A 120 -9.56 0.45 -18.99
N LYS A 121 -9.41 1.41 -19.91
CA LYS A 121 -8.17 2.18 -20.05
C LYS A 121 -7.90 3.06 -18.83
N ALA A 122 -8.94 3.70 -18.28
CA ALA A 122 -8.83 4.51 -17.06
C ALA A 122 -8.46 3.64 -15.85
N ASP A 123 -9.17 2.52 -15.64
CA ASP A 123 -8.91 1.58 -14.54
C ASP A 123 -7.47 1.03 -14.62
N ARG A 124 -7.00 0.63 -15.82
CA ARG A 124 -5.61 0.19 -16.01
C ARG A 124 -4.58 1.29 -15.74
N ALA A 125 -4.89 2.53 -16.12
CA ALA A 125 -4.00 3.65 -15.86
C ALA A 125 -3.93 3.96 -14.35
N GLU A 126 -5.06 3.87 -13.65
CA GLU A 126 -5.15 4.00 -12.20
C GLU A 126 -4.37 2.87 -11.50
N ASP A 127 -4.57 1.61 -11.91
CA ASP A 127 -3.83 0.46 -11.36
C ASP A 127 -2.33 0.58 -11.58
N LEU A 128 -1.90 1.04 -12.76
CA LEU A 128 -0.48 1.29 -13.05
C LEU A 128 0.06 2.43 -12.18
N ALA A 129 -0.69 3.52 -12.03
CA ALA A 129 -0.30 4.64 -11.16
C ALA A 129 -0.19 4.21 -9.69
N LYS A 130 -1.14 3.40 -9.19
CA LYS A 130 -1.10 2.81 -7.85
C LYS A 130 0.10 1.88 -7.68
N ALA A 131 0.30 0.93 -8.60
CA ALA A 131 1.44 0.02 -8.55
C ALA A 131 2.79 0.76 -8.58
N LYS A 132 2.90 1.85 -9.35
CA LYS A 132 4.09 2.71 -9.35
C LYS A 132 4.28 3.46 -8.03
N SER A 133 3.19 3.98 -7.46
CA SER A 133 3.22 4.64 -6.15
C SER A 133 3.61 3.66 -5.04
N ASP A 134 3.05 2.45 -5.06
CA ASP A 134 3.35 1.40 -4.08
C ASP A 134 4.81 0.94 -4.20
N ALA A 135 5.32 0.79 -5.43
CA ALA A 135 6.73 0.48 -5.67
C ALA A 135 7.67 1.58 -5.15
N ASP A 136 7.33 2.87 -5.35
CA ASP A 136 8.11 3.99 -4.81
C ASP A 136 8.08 4.03 -3.28
N ILE A 137 6.91 3.80 -2.67
CA ILE A 137 6.76 3.68 -1.20
C ILE A 137 7.62 2.53 -0.67
N GLN A 138 7.59 1.37 -1.31
CA GLN A 138 8.38 0.22 -0.89
C GLN A 138 9.88 0.48 -1.03
N GLU A 139 10.32 1.15 -2.10
CA GLU A 139 11.72 1.57 -2.25
C GLU A 139 12.14 2.56 -1.16
N GLN A 140 11.30 3.53 -0.81
CA GLN A 140 11.58 4.46 0.28
C GLN A 140 11.67 3.76 1.63
N ILE A 141 10.79 2.80 1.92
CA ILE A 141 10.84 1.97 3.14
C ILE A 141 12.14 1.16 3.18
N GLU A 142 12.54 0.52 2.08
CA GLU A 142 13.80 -0.23 2.03
C GLU A 142 15.02 0.67 2.23
N ARG A 143 15.03 1.87 1.63
CA ARG A 143 16.08 2.87 1.84
C ARG A 143 16.15 3.29 3.31
N GLY A 144 15.02 3.63 3.93
CA GLY A 144 14.95 3.97 5.35
C GLY A 144 15.46 2.83 6.25
N ARG A 145 15.09 1.58 5.97
CA ARG A 145 15.59 0.41 6.71
C ARG A 145 17.11 0.22 6.57
N ARG A 146 17.66 0.43 5.35
CA ARG A 146 19.11 0.35 5.11
C ARG A 146 19.87 1.44 5.87
N GLU A 147 19.33 2.65 5.93
CA GLU A 147 19.91 3.77 6.68
C GLU A 147 19.86 3.51 8.19
N GLU A 148 18.76 2.97 8.72
CA GLU A 148 18.64 2.61 10.13
C GLU A 148 19.64 1.50 10.52
N LEU A 149 19.79 0.47 9.68
CA LEU A 149 20.79 -0.59 9.90
C LEU A 149 22.22 -0.03 9.91
N LYS A 150 22.57 0.82 8.93
CA LYS A 150 23.88 1.49 8.90
C LYS A 150 24.12 2.35 10.15
N THR A 151 23.07 3.02 10.65
CA THR A 151 23.18 3.84 11.85
C THR A 151 23.41 2.99 13.09
N LYS A 152 22.72 1.85 13.23
CA LYS A 152 22.93 0.89 14.30
C LYS A 152 24.33 0.26 14.28
N GLU A 153 24.82 -0.10 13.09
CA GLU A 153 26.20 -0.59 12.92
C GLU A 153 27.23 0.49 13.27
N LEU A 154 26.99 1.75 12.87
CA LEU A 154 27.89 2.85 13.21
C LEU A 154 27.89 3.15 14.71
N GLU A 155 26.73 3.06 15.37
CA GLU A 155 26.59 3.26 16.80
C GLU A 155 27.25 2.13 17.60
N SER A 156 27.14 0.87 17.16
CA SER A 156 27.86 -0.25 17.79
C SER A 156 29.37 -0.12 17.64
N ILE A 157 29.87 0.27 16.44
CA ILE A 157 31.29 0.55 16.22
C ILE A 157 31.77 1.70 17.10
N LYS A 158 30.98 2.78 17.20
CA LYS A 158 31.30 3.93 18.06
C LYS A 158 31.43 3.52 19.52
N ASN A 159 30.50 2.71 20.02
CA ASN A 159 30.55 2.23 21.40
C ASN A 159 31.77 1.33 21.64
N ALA A 160 32.04 0.37 20.74
CA ALA A 160 33.23 -0.48 20.84
C ALA A 160 34.53 0.34 20.81
N LEU A 161 34.64 1.35 19.94
CA LEU A 161 35.78 2.27 19.92
C LEU A 161 35.91 3.06 21.22
N SER A 162 34.77 3.49 21.79
CA SER A 162 34.76 4.24 23.05
C SER A 162 35.27 3.37 24.20
N ASP A 163 34.84 2.12 24.28
CA ASP A 163 35.29 1.15 25.28
C ASP A 163 36.80 0.86 25.14
N GLU A 164 37.28 0.69 23.89
CA GLU A 164 38.70 0.49 23.63
C GLU A 164 39.54 1.73 24.00
N LEU A 165 39.02 2.93 23.76
CA LEU A 165 39.67 4.19 24.14
C LEU A 165 39.73 4.35 25.67
N GLU A 166 38.67 3.99 26.39
CA GLU A 166 38.63 3.99 27.85
C GLU A 166 39.62 2.96 28.45
N ASN A 167 39.66 1.76 27.90
CA ASN A 167 40.62 0.73 28.30
C ASN A 167 42.07 1.18 28.04
N LEU A 168 42.34 1.75 26.86
CA LEU A 168 43.67 2.25 26.51
C LEU A 168 44.08 3.42 27.43
N LYS A 169 43.16 4.34 27.73
CA LYS A 169 43.39 5.44 28.67
C LYS A 169 43.74 4.93 30.08
N THR A 170 43.08 3.86 30.53
CA THR A 170 43.35 3.22 31.82
C THR A 170 44.71 2.51 31.80
N SER A 171 45.05 1.82 30.71
CA SER A 171 46.37 1.19 30.56
C SER A 171 47.50 2.22 30.57
N VAL A 172 47.33 3.35 29.86
CA VAL A 172 48.29 4.45 29.83
C VAL A 172 48.46 5.08 31.22
N SER A 173 47.37 5.26 31.99
CA SER A 173 47.47 5.82 33.34
C SER A 173 48.21 4.89 34.30
N LEU A 174 47.99 3.57 34.20
CA LEU A 174 48.72 2.56 34.96
C LEU A 174 50.22 2.56 34.61
N GLN A 175 50.55 2.59 33.31
CA GLN A 175 51.93 2.66 32.86
C GLN A 175 52.62 3.94 33.32
N GLN A 176 51.92 5.08 33.32
CA GLN A 176 52.49 6.34 33.84
C GLN A 176 52.78 6.25 35.34
N ALA A 177 51.88 5.64 36.13
CA ALA A 177 52.10 5.42 37.55
C ALA A 177 53.29 4.47 37.83
N GLU A 178 53.49 3.47 36.98
CA GLU A 178 54.65 2.57 37.04
C GLU A 178 55.96 3.30 36.67
N ILE A 179 55.94 4.14 35.64
CA ILE A 179 57.11 4.97 35.29
C ILE A 179 57.48 5.91 36.44
N ASP A 180 56.49 6.52 37.09
CA ASP A 180 56.71 7.43 38.22
C ASP A 180 57.28 6.70 39.45
N SER A 181 56.82 5.47 39.72
CA SER A 181 57.36 4.66 40.82
C SER A 181 58.79 4.20 40.53
N LEU A 182 59.07 3.71 39.31
CA LEU A 182 60.41 3.33 38.87
C LEU A 182 61.38 4.52 38.88
N SER A 183 60.91 5.71 38.51
CA SER A 183 61.70 6.95 38.57
C SER A 183 62.10 7.29 40.01
N LYS A 184 61.16 7.17 40.97
CA LYS A 184 61.44 7.37 42.40
C LYS A 184 62.43 6.34 42.94
N ASP A 185 62.25 5.07 42.58
CA ASP A 185 63.15 4.00 43.00
C ASP A 185 64.56 4.21 42.43
N LYS A 186 64.67 4.64 41.18
CA LYS A 186 65.95 5.00 40.56
C LYS A 186 66.63 6.15 41.31
N ALA A 187 65.90 7.21 41.66
CA ALA A 187 66.45 8.33 42.42
C ALA A 187 66.95 7.87 43.80
N ARG A 188 66.15 7.06 44.51
CA ARG A 188 66.54 6.48 45.80
C ARG A 188 67.81 5.63 45.69
N ILE A 189 67.92 4.79 44.66
CA ILE A 189 69.12 3.98 44.43
C ILE A 189 70.33 4.87 44.15
N GLN A 190 70.18 5.95 43.38
CA GLN A 190 71.26 6.91 43.14
C GLN A 190 71.74 7.57 44.44
N ASP A 191 70.82 8.00 45.30
CA ASP A 191 71.15 8.59 46.60
C ASP A 191 71.92 7.60 47.49
N LEU A 192 71.45 6.34 47.57
CA LEU A 192 72.12 5.27 48.32
C LEU A 192 73.53 4.98 47.78
N ILE A 193 73.72 5.00 46.46
CA ILE A 193 75.04 4.82 45.84
C ILE A 193 75.97 5.97 46.25
N VAL A 194 75.52 7.22 46.15
CA VAL A 194 76.33 8.40 46.53
C VAL A 194 76.74 8.32 48.00
N GLU A 195 75.80 8.02 48.90
CA GLU A 195 76.09 7.91 50.33
C GLU A 195 77.02 6.72 50.64
N SER A 196 76.87 5.60 49.93
CA SER A 196 77.80 4.46 50.06
C SER A 196 79.22 4.79 49.57
N LEU A 197 79.36 5.60 48.51
CA LEU A 197 80.66 6.08 48.02
C LEU A 197 81.31 7.01 49.03
N PHE A 198 80.54 7.88 49.69
CA PHE A 198 81.01 8.76 50.76
C PHE A 198 81.53 7.96 51.97
N ILE A 199 80.81 6.91 52.38
CA ILE A 199 81.30 6.00 53.44
C ILE A 199 82.58 5.28 53.00
N MET A 200 82.66 4.85 51.73
CA MET A 200 83.86 4.19 51.20
C MET A 200 85.06 5.13 51.20
N GLU A 201 84.88 6.40 50.85
CA GLU A 201 85.92 7.43 50.96
C GLU A 201 86.38 7.61 52.42
N ASN A 202 85.43 7.67 53.37
CA ASN A 202 85.74 7.73 54.80
C ASN A 202 86.53 6.51 55.28
N ILE A 203 86.28 5.31 54.74
CA ILE A 203 87.05 4.09 55.05
C ILE A 203 88.52 4.23 54.67
N PHE A 204 88.85 4.88 53.54
CA PHE A 204 90.24 5.09 53.14
C PHE A 204 91.00 6.08 54.05
N SER A 205 90.28 6.83 54.91
CA SER A 205 90.84 7.82 55.83
C SER A 205 91.01 7.32 57.28
N ILE A 206 90.78 6.03 57.56
CA ILE A 206 90.83 5.46 58.92
C ILE A 206 92.24 5.48 59.51
N SER A 207 92.39 6.11 60.68
CA SER A 207 93.65 6.10 61.46
C SER A 207 93.54 5.46 62.86
N ASP A 208 92.34 5.13 63.34
CA ASP A 208 92.11 4.57 64.69
C ASP A 208 90.83 3.70 64.81
N SER A 209 90.69 2.99 65.93
CA SER A 209 89.52 2.11 66.20
C SER A 209 88.21 2.88 66.42
N SER A 210 88.29 4.17 66.80
CA SER A 210 87.12 5.02 66.99
C SER A 210 86.44 5.37 65.66
N SER A 211 87.22 5.49 64.59
CA SER A 211 86.75 5.71 63.21
C SER A 211 85.96 4.51 62.66
N ILE A 212 86.31 3.28 63.04
CA ILE A 212 85.60 2.06 62.64
C ILE A 212 84.18 2.03 63.23
N GLN A 213 84.00 2.44 64.49
CA GLN A 213 82.67 2.50 65.11
C GLN A 213 81.77 3.58 64.49
N LYS A 214 82.35 4.68 64.00
CA LYS A 214 81.60 5.72 63.27
C LYS A 214 81.11 5.21 61.93
N ILE A 215 81.97 4.54 61.16
CA ILE A 215 81.60 3.92 59.88
C ILE A 215 80.50 2.87 60.07
N LYS A 216 80.60 2.04 61.11
CA LYS A 216 79.54 1.06 61.44
C LYS A 216 78.17 1.75 61.62
N LYS A 217 78.14 2.87 62.34
CA LYS A 217 76.90 3.64 62.54
C LYS A 217 76.40 4.33 61.26
N GLU A 218 77.28 4.73 60.36
CA GLU A 218 76.90 5.32 59.06
C GLU A 218 76.32 4.25 58.12
N VAL A 219 76.90 3.05 58.10
CA VAL A 219 76.36 1.91 57.33
C VAL A 219 75.00 1.45 57.86
N GLU A 220 74.82 1.42 59.19
CA GLU A 220 73.54 1.06 59.84
C GLU A 220 72.43 2.12 59.61
N LYS A 221 72.77 3.35 59.20
CA LYS A 221 71.79 4.35 58.77
C LYS A 221 71.30 4.13 57.34
N LEU A 222 72.19 3.60 56.49
CA LEU A 222 71.90 3.34 55.08
C LEU A 222 71.13 2.05 54.86
N TYR A 223 71.49 1.02 55.61
CA TYR A 223 70.91 -0.30 55.50
C TYR A 223 70.50 -0.75 56.90
N SER A 224 69.26 -1.19 57.04
CA SER A 224 68.81 -1.84 58.26
C SER A 224 69.62 -3.13 58.49
N ALA A 225 69.79 -3.52 59.75
CA ALA A 225 70.48 -4.78 60.10
C ALA A 225 69.89 -5.99 59.34
N SER A 226 68.56 -6.00 59.13
CA SER A 226 67.86 -7.01 58.33
C SER A 226 68.26 -7.00 56.86
N GLU A 227 68.44 -5.84 56.24
CA GLU A 227 68.86 -5.72 54.82
C GLU A 227 70.32 -6.13 54.61
N ILE A 228 71.18 -5.82 55.59
CA ILE A 228 72.58 -6.26 55.59
C ILE A 228 72.64 -7.78 55.69
N GLU A 229 71.86 -8.37 56.59
CA GLU A 229 71.77 -9.82 56.75
C GLU A 229 71.25 -10.52 55.49
N ILE A 230 70.17 -10.02 54.89
CA ILE A 230 69.66 -10.54 53.59
C ILE A 230 70.73 -10.45 52.50
N SER A 231 71.39 -9.30 52.39
CA SER A 231 72.41 -9.09 51.35
C SER A 231 73.60 -10.02 51.55
N SER A 232 73.96 -10.31 52.82
CA SER A 232 75.00 -11.29 53.17
C SER A 232 74.63 -12.71 52.73
N ILE A 233 73.36 -13.10 52.92
CA ILE A 233 72.81 -14.39 52.50
C ILE A 233 72.81 -14.49 50.97
N LEU A 234 72.31 -13.47 50.27
CA LEU A 234 72.28 -13.44 48.80
C LEU A 234 73.68 -13.50 48.19
N ASN A 235 74.63 -12.78 48.78
CA ASN A 235 76.02 -12.82 48.33
C ASN A 235 76.65 -14.20 48.57
N ALA A 236 76.40 -14.83 49.71
CA ALA A 236 76.86 -16.20 49.98
C ALA A 236 76.30 -17.21 48.96
N ILE A 237 75.01 -17.11 48.64
CA ILE A 237 74.35 -17.95 47.61
C ILE A 237 74.97 -17.70 46.22
N ASN A 238 75.10 -16.43 45.81
CA ASN A 238 75.69 -16.07 44.51
C ASN A 238 77.15 -16.52 44.38
N ALA A 239 77.91 -16.47 45.49
CA ALA A 239 79.28 -16.94 45.57
C ALA A 239 79.41 -18.47 45.78
N LYS A 240 78.30 -19.21 45.79
CA LYS A 240 78.22 -20.66 46.02
C LYS A 240 78.87 -21.12 47.34
N ARG A 241 78.78 -20.29 48.39
CA ARG A 241 79.27 -20.59 49.74
C ARG A 241 78.16 -21.26 50.56
N GLU A 242 78.55 -22.12 51.50
CA GLU A 242 77.61 -22.68 52.46
C GLU A 242 77.09 -21.59 53.40
N LEU A 243 75.76 -21.54 53.58
CA LEU A 243 75.13 -20.65 54.53
C LEU A 243 75.39 -21.13 55.95
N THR A 244 75.64 -20.20 56.87
CA THR A 244 75.70 -20.56 58.29
C THR A 244 74.33 -21.04 58.78
N PRO A 245 74.25 -21.79 59.90
CA PRO A 245 72.95 -22.22 60.45
C PRO A 245 71.99 -21.05 60.74
N GLN A 246 72.53 -19.92 61.20
CA GLN A 246 71.76 -18.69 61.44
C GLN A 246 71.24 -18.07 60.14
N GLN A 247 72.10 -17.98 59.11
CA GLN A 247 71.72 -17.48 57.79
C GLN A 247 70.67 -18.37 57.12
N THR A 248 70.79 -19.68 57.27
CA THR A 248 69.83 -20.67 56.75
C THR A 248 68.45 -20.48 57.37
N MET A 249 68.38 -20.28 58.69
CA MET A 249 67.11 -20.01 59.40
C MET A 249 66.44 -18.72 58.91
N ILE A 250 67.19 -17.61 58.85
CA ILE A 250 66.69 -16.31 58.38
C ILE A 250 66.22 -16.38 56.92
N PHE A 251 66.93 -17.14 56.07
CA PHE A 251 66.55 -17.36 54.68
C PHE A 251 65.19 -18.05 54.56
N PHE A 252 64.97 -19.13 55.29
CA PHE A 252 63.70 -19.87 55.26
C PHE A 252 62.53 -19.06 55.83
N ASP A 253 62.75 -18.31 56.91
CA ASP A 253 61.71 -17.45 57.50
C ASP A 253 61.21 -16.39 56.49
N LYS A 254 62.13 -15.73 55.77
CA LYS A 254 61.76 -14.76 54.73
C LYS A 254 61.08 -15.40 53.52
N LEU A 255 61.44 -16.64 53.20
CA LEU A 255 60.84 -17.38 52.09
C LEU A 255 59.39 -17.76 52.42
N ASP A 256 59.12 -18.15 53.66
CA ASP A 256 57.76 -18.41 54.17
C ASP A 256 56.90 -17.14 54.18
N GLU A 257 57.44 -16.00 54.64
CA GLU A 257 56.74 -14.70 54.58
C GLU A 257 56.36 -14.31 53.14
N LYS A 258 57.27 -14.48 52.18
CA LYS A 258 57.01 -14.17 50.78
C LYS A 258 55.91 -15.06 50.20
N LEU A 259 55.96 -16.37 50.47
CA LEU A 259 54.93 -17.32 50.04
C LEU A 259 53.55 -16.99 50.63
N LYS A 260 53.48 -16.56 51.89
CA LYS A 260 52.22 -16.09 52.51
C LYS A 260 51.67 -14.84 51.81
N LYS A 261 52.54 -13.89 51.48
CA LYS A 261 52.15 -12.62 50.82
C LYS A 261 51.66 -12.84 49.39
N ASP A 262 52.31 -13.72 48.64
CA ASP A 262 51.91 -14.05 47.26
C ASP A 262 50.58 -14.81 47.23
N ARG A 263 50.31 -15.71 48.20
CA ARG A 263 49.00 -16.36 48.36
C ARG A 263 47.87 -15.37 48.70
N LEU A 264 48.13 -14.39 49.54
CA LEU A 264 47.15 -13.34 49.87
C LEU A 264 46.83 -12.45 48.66
N LYS A 265 47.83 -12.09 47.85
CA LYS A 265 47.62 -11.33 46.62
C LYS A 265 46.80 -12.09 45.57
N ALA A 266 47.09 -13.38 45.38
CA ALA A 266 46.35 -14.23 44.44
C ALA A 266 44.88 -14.45 44.86
N GLY A 267 44.60 -14.52 46.17
CA GLY A 267 43.23 -14.58 46.69
C GLY A 267 42.43 -13.30 46.42
N VAL A 268 43.04 -12.13 46.60
CA VAL A 268 42.38 -10.82 46.39
C VAL A 268 42.10 -10.55 44.90
N THR A 269 42.95 -10.99 43.98
CA THR A 269 42.67 -10.88 42.54
C THR A 269 41.52 -11.79 42.11
N SER A 270 41.38 -12.98 42.70
CA SER A 270 40.25 -13.89 42.39
C SER A 270 38.88 -13.43 42.90
N SER A 271 38.84 -12.53 43.89
CA SER A 271 37.60 -11.93 44.40
C SER A 271 37.15 -10.70 43.63
N LEU A 272 38.05 -10.03 42.89
CA LEU A 272 37.71 -8.87 42.05
C LEU A 272 37.27 -9.26 40.63
N ASP A 273 37.64 -10.46 40.16
CA ASP A 273 37.16 -11.02 38.88
C ASP A 273 35.77 -11.69 38.98
N ASN A 274 35.14 -11.68 40.17
CA ASN A 274 33.85 -12.32 40.45
C ASN A 274 32.72 -11.34 40.88
N GLU A 275 32.92 -10.03 40.72
CA GLU A 275 31.87 -8.98 40.78
C GLU A 275 31.72 -8.30 39.41
#